data_AF-A0A558A270-F1
#
_entry.id   AF-A0A558A270-F1
#
_cell.length_a   1.000
_cell.length_b   1.000
_cell.length_c   1.000
_cell.angle_alpha   90.00
_cell.angle_beta   90.00
_cell.angle_gamma   90.00
#
_symmetry.space_group_name_H-M   'P 1'
#
loop_
_entity.id
_entity.type
_entity.pdbx_description
1 polymer ?
#
loop_
_entity_poly.entity_id
_entity_poly.type
_entity_poly.pdbx_seq_one_letter_code
_entity_poly.pdbx_strand_id
1 'polypeptide(L)'
;MLRRTGRLGDVAEALALLGAGPSSGETAAGLHSELPPAAFSVTGPREGLLSVQLYPAQPLGSGGIPDLAVDQVVCTAIAVGGQGGADARGLRVRLGRPGAPAEEAPRACPAIA
;
A
#
# COMPACT_ATOMS: atom_id res chain seq x y z
N MET A 1 14.05 -13.98 2.16
CA MET A 1 13.98 -14.86 0.98
C MET A 1 13.77 -13.97 -0.24
N LEU A 2 14.83 -13.68 -1.01
CA LEU A 2 14.71 -12.85 -2.23
C LEU A 2 13.98 -13.66 -3.31
N ARG A 3 12.86 -13.15 -3.85
CA ARG A 3 12.13 -13.81 -4.94
C ARG A 3 12.88 -13.62 -6.27
N ARG A 4 13.07 -14.74 -7.01
CA ARG A 4 13.91 -14.91 -8.22
C ARG A 4 13.56 -14.05 -9.46
N THR A 5 12.56 -13.18 -9.40
CA THR A 5 12.01 -12.50 -10.58
C THR A 5 12.28 -11.00 -10.66
N GLY A 6 12.91 -10.39 -9.64
CA GLY A 6 13.12 -8.93 -9.60
C GLY A 6 11.81 -8.12 -9.55
N ARG A 7 10.68 -8.79 -9.31
CA ARG A 7 9.34 -8.20 -9.18
C ARG A 7 8.82 -8.49 -7.78
N LEU A 8 8.17 -7.49 -7.17
CA LEU A 8 7.57 -7.59 -5.85
C LEU A 8 6.34 -8.52 -5.78
N GLY A 9 5.94 -9.15 -6.90
CA GLY A 9 4.71 -9.93 -6.99
C GLY A 9 3.59 -9.10 -7.60
N ASP A 10 2.35 -9.37 -7.20
CA ASP A 10 1.21 -8.47 -7.44
C ASP A 10 1.08 -7.42 -6.32
N VAL A 11 0.16 -6.47 -6.49
CA VAL A 11 -0.05 -5.38 -5.52
C VAL A 11 -0.45 -5.93 -4.14
N ALA A 12 -1.22 -7.01 -4.07
CA ALA A 12 -1.65 -7.58 -2.80
C ALA A 12 -0.49 -8.22 -2.05
N GLU A 13 0.38 -8.96 -2.75
CA GLU A 13 1.59 -9.53 -2.14
C GLU A 13 2.55 -8.45 -1.65
N ALA A 14 2.75 -7.37 -2.42
CA ALA A 14 3.62 -6.27 -2.02
C ALA A 14 3.09 -5.55 -0.78
N LEU A 15 1.79 -5.29 -0.71
CA LEU A 15 1.17 -4.69 0.46
C LEU A 15 1.17 -5.64 1.67
N ALA A 16 1.06 -6.94 1.47
CA ALA A 16 1.21 -7.92 2.54
C ALA A 16 2.63 -7.90 3.14
N LEU A 17 3.66 -7.72 2.31
CA LEU A 17 5.04 -7.54 2.80
C LEU A 17 5.21 -6.24 3.58
N LEU A 18 4.67 -5.12 3.05
CA LEU A 18 4.68 -3.83 3.76
C LEU A 18 3.98 -3.93 5.12
N GLY A 19 2.83 -4.60 5.16
CA GLY A 19 2.05 -4.87 6.36
C GLY A 19 2.71 -5.84 7.34
N ALA A 20 3.63 -6.70 6.89
CA ALA A 20 4.44 -7.53 7.78
C ALA A 20 5.58 -6.74 8.44
N GLY A 21 5.97 -5.61 7.83
CA GLY A 21 7.10 -4.80 8.27
C GLY A 21 8.46 -5.36 7.83
N PRO A 22 9.55 -4.61 8.11
CA PRO A 22 10.90 -5.03 7.76
C PRO A 22 11.34 -6.29 8.54
N SER A 23 12.13 -7.14 7.90
CA SER A 23 12.81 -8.25 8.55
C SER A 23 13.84 -7.78 9.58
N SER A 24 14.29 -8.68 10.47
CA SER A 24 15.28 -8.33 11.49
C SER A 24 16.60 -7.79 10.91
N GLY A 25 17.02 -8.28 9.74
CA GLY A 25 18.21 -7.77 9.05
C GLY A 25 18.00 -6.37 8.47
N GLU A 26 16.80 -6.07 7.98
CA GLU A 26 16.43 -4.75 7.46
C GLU A 26 16.31 -3.73 8.60
N THR A 27 15.71 -4.11 9.73
CA THR A 27 15.67 -3.30 10.94
C THR A 27 17.08 -3.03 11.48
N ALA A 28 17.97 -4.03 11.47
CA ALA A 28 19.37 -3.84 11.85
C ALA A 28 20.14 -2.89 10.91
N ALA A 29 19.68 -2.75 9.66
CA ALA A 29 20.18 -1.78 8.69
C ALA A 29 19.49 -0.40 8.81
N GLY A 30 18.61 -0.19 9.79
CA GLY A 30 17.92 1.08 10.03
C GLY A 30 16.64 1.29 9.21
N LEU A 31 16.16 0.27 8.50
CA LEU A 31 14.88 0.35 7.79
C LEU A 31 13.72 0.19 8.77
N HIS A 32 12.68 1.00 8.59
CA HIS A 32 11.45 0.97 9.38
C HIS A 32 10.23 1.16 8.48
N SER A 33 9.07 0.77 8.98
CA SER A 33 7.77 1.03 8.37
C SER A 33 6.98 1.92 9.33
N GLU A 34 6.31 2.92 8.78
CA GLU A 34 5.37 3.76 9.55
C GLU A 34 4.02 3.07 9.72
N LEU A 35 3.80 2.00 8.95
CA LEU A 35 2.60 1.21 8.98
C LEU A 35 2.67 0.19 10.15
N PRO A 36 1.69 0.17 11.06
CA PRO A 36 1.56 -0.92 12.02
C PRO A 36 1.27 -2.24 11.29
N PRO A 37 1.52 -3.41 11.92
CA PRO A 37 1.20 -4.69 11.30
C PRO A 37 -0.24 -4.74 10.79
N ALA A 38 -0.41 -4.98 9.49
CA ALA A 38 -1.70 -4.87 8.81
C ALA A 38 -1.83 -5.88 7.66
N ALA A 39 -3.07 -6.25 7.36
CA ALA A 39 -3.46 -7.02 6.19
C ALA A 39 -4.23 -6.14 5.21
N PHE A 40 -4.16 -6.49 3.94
CA PHE A 40 -4.74 -5.70 2.86
C PHE A 40 -5.61 -6.56 1.95
N SER A 41 -6.69 -5.98 1.45
CA SER A 41 -7.42 -6.50 0.30
C SER A 41 -7.34 -5.48 -0.83
N VAL A 42 -7.06 -5.94 -2.04
CA VAL A 42 -6.84 -5.09 -3.21
C VAL A 42 -7.85 -5.46 -4.29
N THR A 43 -8.43 -4.44 -4.94
CA THR A 43 -9.34 -4.61 -6.07
C THR A 43 -8.97 -3.62 -7.18
N GLY A 44 -9.01 -4.08 -8.44
CA GLY A 44 -8.69 -3.28 -9.61
C GLY A 44 -7.36 -3.70 -10.28
N PRO A 45 -6.78 -2.84 -11.16
CA PRO A 45 -7.25 -1.50 -11.48
C PRO A 45 -8.47 -1.49 -12.41
N ARG A 46 -9.42 -0.60 -12.14
CA ARG A 46 -10.52 -0.26 -13.08
C ARG A 46 -10.42 1.23 -13.39
N GLU A 47 -10.29 1.59 -14.67
CA GLU A 47 -10.14 2.98 -15.12
C GLU A 47 -9.01 3.74 -14.40
N GLY A 48 -7.88 3.07 -14.17
CA GLY A 48 -6.74 3.67 -13.45
C GLY A 48 -6.93 3.79 -11.94
N LEU A 49 -7.99 3.23 -11.36
CA LEU A 49 -8.22 3.24 -9.92
C LEU A 49 -8.00 1.86 -9.29
N LEU A 50 -7.07 1.80 -8.33
CA LEU A 50 -6.94 0.71 -7.37
C LEU A 50 -7.72 1.04 -6.11
N SER A 51 -8.45 0.06 -5.57
CA SER A 51 -9.08 0.14 -4.26
C SER A 51 -8.35 -0.79 -3.30
N VAL A 52 -7.94 -0.25 -2.16
CA VAL A 52 -7.16 -0.95 -1.14
C VAL A 52 -7.90 -0.83 0.19
N GLN A 53 -8.21 -1.96 0.80
CA GLN A 53 -8.90 -2.07 2.09
C GLN A 53 -7.91 -2.54 3.16
N LEU A 54 -7.87 -1.85 4.31
CA LEU A 54 -6.93 -2.13 5.40
C LEU A 54 -7.58 -2.89 6.56
N TYR A 55 -6.84 -3.85 7.14
CA TYR A 55 -7.25 -4.72 8.24
C TYR A 55 -6.12 -4.89 9.28
N PRO A 56 -6.40 -5.02 10.59
CA PRO A 56 -7.69 -4.73 11.22
C PRO A 56 -8.07 -3.26 11.00
N ALA A 57 -9.37 -2.97 11.06
CA ALA A 57 -9.89 -1.60 11.10
C ALA A 57 -9.56 -0.95 12.45
N GLN A 58 -8.29 -1.03 12.89
CA GLN A 58 -7.75 -0.10 13.87
C GLN A 58 -8.22 1.26 13.40
N PRO A 59 -8.96 1.99 14.26
CA PRO A 59 -9.55 3.22 13.80
C PRO A 59 -8.41 4.08 13.26
N LEU A 60 -8.63 4.74 12.12
CA LEU A 60 -7.79 5.83 11.61
C LEU A 60 -7.87 6.96 12.65
N GLY A 61 -7.37 6.69 13.87
CA GLY A 61 -7.38 7.54 15.04
C GLY A 61 -8.15 7.06 16.27
N SER A 62 -7.89 7.65 17.43
CA SER A 62 -8.26 9.05 17.68
C SER A 62 -7.51 10.13 16.87
N GLY A 63 -6.31 9.85 16.33
CA GLY A 63 -5.61 10.64 15.30
C GLY A 63 -4.99 9.92 14.08
N GLY A 64 -5.75 9.20 13.24
CA GLY A 64 -5.32 8.70 11.91
C GLY A 64 -4.37 7.49 11.86
N ILE A 65 -4.30 6.83 10.70
CA ILE A 65 -3.01 6.30 10.21
C ILE A 65 -2.18 7.53 9.81
N PRO A 66 -0.89 7.62 10.20
CA PRO A 66 -0.05 8.76 9.82
C PRO A 66 0.00 8.95 8.30
N ASP A 67 0.09 10.19 7.82
CA ASP A 67 0.16 10.48 6.38
C ASP A 67 1.35 9.76 5.71
N LEU A 68 2.47 9.60 6.41
CA LEU A 68 3.62 8.84 5.91
C LEU A 68 3.32 7.35 5.68
N ALA A 69 2.51 6.74 6.55
CA ALA A 69 2.08 5.35 6.38
C ALA A 69 1.08 5.22 5.22
N VAL A 70 0.20 6.22 5.03
CA VAL A 70 -0.67 6.30 3.84
C VAL A 70 0.18 6.39 2.56
N ASP A 71 1.18 7.25 2.54
CA ASP A 71 2.07 7.41 1.38
C ASP A 71 2.85 6.12 1.08
N GLN A 72 3.33 5.42 2.10
CA GLN A 72 3.98 4.11 1.93
C GLN A 72 3.05 3.10 1.24
N VAL A 73 1.78 3.02 1.63
CA VAL A 73 0.78 2.13 1.00
C VAL A 73 0.51 2.56 -0.44
N VAL A 74 0.22 3.84 -0.67
CA VAL A 74 -0.13 4.39 -1.99
C VAL A 74 1.04 4.21 -2.97
N CYS A 75 2.26 4.56 -2.56
CA CYS A 75 3.45 4.44 -3.40
C CYS A 75 3.81 2.98 -3.69
N THR A 76 3.69 2.09 -2.71
CA THR A 76 3.91 0.66 -2.93
C THR A 76 2.91 0.11 -3.96
N ALA A 77 1.62 0.44 -3.80
CA ALA A 77 0.58 -0.02 -4.72
C ALA A 77 0.76 0.53 -6.14
N ILE A 78 1.12 1.80 -6.29
CA ILE A 78 1.36 2.42 -7.60
C ILE A 78 2.62 1.86 -8.26
N ALA A 79 3.72 1.74 -7.52
CA ALA A 79 4.98 1.22 -8.06
C ALA A 79 4.83 -0.22 -8.57
N VAL A 80 4.10 -1.07 -7.85
CA VAL A 80 3.90 -2.47 -8.22
C VAL A 80 2.81 -2.62 -9.29
N GLY A 81 1.72 -1.85 -9.18
CA GLY A 81 0.67 -1.80 -10.20
C GLY A 81 1.20 -1.35 -11.57
N GLY A 82 2.12 -0.38 -11.57
CA GLY A 82 2.83 0.08 -12.76
C GLY A 82 3.68 -1.00 -13.43
N GLN A 83 4.39 -1.82 -12.63
CA GLN A 83 5.17 -2.95 -13.14
C GLN A 83 4.30 -4.06 -13.74
N GLY A 84 3.03 -4.15 -13.34
CA GLY A 84 2.03 -5.09 -13.83
C GLY A 84 1.39 -4.73 -15.18
N GLY A 85 1.75 -3.58 -15.77
CA GLY A 85 1.26 -3.14 -17.09
C GLY A 85 0.26 -1.98 -17.05
N ALA A 86 -0.06 -1.43 -15.88
CA ALA A 86 -0.75 -0.14 -15.79
C ALA A 86 0.24 1.01 -16.00
N ASP A 87 -0.19 2.13 -16.58
CA ASP A 87 0.61 3.36 -16.55
C ASP A 87 0.66 3.86 -15.10
N ALA A 88 1.83 3.76 -14.47
CA ALA A 88 2.05 4.18 -13.09
C ALA A 88 1.63 5.63 -12.83
N ARG A 89 1.74 6.51 -13.85
CA ARG A 89 1.34 7.93 -13.75
C ARG A 89 -0.17 8.14 -13.81
N GLY A 90 -0.90 7.22 -14.45
CA GLY A 90 -2.36 7.23 -14.52
C GLY A 90 -3.03 6.54 -13.34
N LEU A 91 -2.27 5.88 -12.47
CA LEU A 91 -2.80 5.04 -11.40
C LEU A 91 -3.07 5.87 -10.13
N ARG A 92 -4.26 5.69 -9.56
CA ARG A 92 -4.66 6.27 -8.28
C ARG A 92 -5.11 5.18 -7.32
N VAL A 93 -4.93 5.44 -6.03
CA VAL A 93 -5.29 4.50 -4.96
C VAL A 93 -6.38 5.11 -4.10
N ARG A 94 -7.50 4.42 -3.96
CA ARG A 94 -8.51 4.71 -2.94
C ARG A 94 -8.30 3.79 -1.76
N LEU A 95 -8.10 4.39 -0.59
CA LEU A 95 -7.97 3.67 0.66
C LEU A 95 -9.33 3.55 1.32
N GLY A 96 -9.57 2.40 1.92
CA GLY A 96 -10.81 2.05 2.58
C GLY A 96 -10.58 1.27 3.87
N ARG A 97 -11.62 1.27 4.70
CA ARG A 97 -11.78 0.43 5.87
C ARG A 97 -13.07 -0.37 5.77
N PRO A 98 -13.05 -1.64 6.19
CA PRO A 98 -14.26 -2.45 6.30
C PRO A 98 -15.29 -1.79 7.22
N GLY A 99 -16.53 -1.64 6.72
CA GLY A 99 -17.65 -1.12 7.52
C GLY A 99 -17.67 0.39 7.73
N ALA A 100 -16.72 1.15 7.17
CA ALA A 100 -16.78 2.61 7.12
C ALA A 100 -17.58 3.09 5.88
N PRO A 101 -18.28 4.24 5.94
CA PRO A 101 -18.84 4.87 4.74
C PRO A 101 -17.70 5.18 3.75
N ALA A 102 -18.03 5.15 2.45
CA ALA A 102 -17.07 5.24 1.34
C ALA A 102 -15.98 6.30 1.59
N GLU A 103 -14.78 5.81 1.85
CA GLU A 103 -13.63 6.60 2.31
C GLU A 103 -12.90 7.35 1.19
N GLU A 104 -12.24 8.42 1.64
CA GLU A 104 -11.21 9.28 1.06
C GLU A 104 -11.04 9.39 -0.46
N ALA A 105 -10.83 10.62 -0.93
CA ALA A 105 -10.51 10.90 -2.32
C ALA A 105 -9.30 10.08 -2.80
N PRO A 106 -9.31 9.54 -4.04
CA PRO A 106 -8.17 8.79 -4.57
C PRO A 106 -6.86 9.59 -4.48
N ARG A 107 -5.81 8.96 -3.96
CA ARG A 107 -4.49 9.54 -3.79
C ARG A 107 -3.53 9.08 -4.90
N ALA A 108 -2.57 9.94 -5.23
CA ALA A 108 -1.42 9.61 -6.09
C ALA A 108 -0.16 9.50 -5.23
N CYS A 109 0.87 8.81 -5.72
CA CYS A 109 2.13 8.70 -5.00
C CYS A 109 2.99 9.95 -5.24
N PRO A 110 3.41 10.69 -4.21
CA PRO A 110 4.21 11.92 -4.39
C PRO A 110 5.57 11.68 -5.06
N ALA A 111 6.11 10.47 -5.00
CA ALA A 111 7.39 10.12 -5.61
C ALA A 111 7.30 9.65 -7.08
N ILE A 112 6.09 9.36 -7.59
CA ILE A 112 5.85 8.80 -8.94
C ILE A 112 5.00 9.76 -9.81
N ALA A 113 4.29 10.70 -9.16
CA ALA A 113 3.41 11.69 -9.79
C ALA A 113 4.12 12.61 -10.79
#